data_AF-A0A858X1B2-F1
#
_entry.id   AF-A0A858X1B2-F1
#
_cell.length_a   1.000
_cell.length_b   1.000
_cell.length_c   1.000
_cell.angle_alpha   90.00
_cell.angle_beta   90.00
_cell.angle_gamma   90.00
#
_symmetry.space_group_name_H-M   'P 1'
#
loop_
_entity.id
_entity.type
_entity.pdbx_description
1 polymer ?
#
loop_
_entity_poly.entity_id
_entity_poly.type
_entity_poly.pdbx_seq_one_letter_code
_entity_poly.pdbx_strand_id
1 'polypeptide(L)' 'MAGEAKPGLSDPIEVSEADIDEAIAVCDGDLRATIRALMVEHIFLERLLAIAQQEASWGYVRGRATRKGRVRGALA' A
#
# COMPACT_ATOMS: atom_id res chain seq x y z
N MET A 1 6.17 25.73 8.93
CA MET A 1 5.63 24.85 7.87
C MET A 1 6.18 23.46 8.13
N ALA A 2 5.48 22.69 8.98
CA ALA A 2 5.89 21.32 9.29
C ALA A 2 5.72 20.48 8.01
N GLY A 3 6.81 19.89 7.54
CA GLY A 3 6.73 18.88 6.50
C GLY A 3 6.00 17.68 7.10
N GLU A 4 4.79 17.42 6.61
CA GLU A 4 4.10 16.16 6.85
C GLU A 4 5.00 15.05 6.33
N ALA A 5 5.58 14.28 7.25
CA ALA A 5 6.29 13.07 6.93
C ALA A 5 5.29 12.15 6.22
N LYS A 6 5.53 11.89 4.94
CA LYS A 6 4.82 10.86 4.19
C LYS A 6 5.09 9.55 4.95
N PRO A 7 4.10 8.89 5.57
CA PRO A 7 4.37 7.64 6.29
C PRO A 7 5.08 6.70 5.33
N GLY A 8 6.25 6.23 5.76
CA GLY A 8 7.07 5.36 4.95
C GLY A 8 6.34 4.04 4.81
N LEU A 9 6.42 3.41 3.64
CA LEU A 9 5.88 2.07 3.36
C LEU A 9 6.47 0.96 4.27
N SER A 10 7.29 1.32 5.25
CA SER A 10 8.11 0.48 6.12
C SER A 10 7.78 0.63 7.61
N ASP A 11 6.90 1.54 8.00
CA ASP A 11 6.50 1.63 9.40
C ASP A 11 5.66 0.38 9.73
N PRO A 12 6.02 -0.38 10.77
CA PRO A 12 5.24 -1.54 11.16
C PRO A 12 3.80 -1.10 11.47
N ILE A 13 2.83 -1.77 10.88
CA ILE A 13 1.44 -1.61 11.27
C ILE A 13 1.30 -2.30 12.64
N GLU A 14 1.28 -1.50 13.70
CA GLU A 14 0.96 -1.98 15.04
C GLU A 14 -0.55 -2.07 15.21
N VAL A 15 -1.03 -3.21 15.68
CA VAL A 15 -2.44 -3.44 16.04
C VAL A 15 -2.51 -3.43 17.56
N SER A 16 -3.28 -2.51 18.14
CA SER A 16 -3.49 -2.44 19.57
C SER A 16 -4.60 -3.39 20.02
N GLU A 17 -4.64 -3.73 21.32
CA GLU A 17 -5.75 -4.53 21.89
C GLU A 17 -7.10 -3.83 21.69
N ALA A 18 -7.14 -2.50 21.69
CA ALA A 18 -8.37 -1.75 21.44
C ALA A 18 -8.90 -1.94 20.01
N ASP A 19 -8.02 -2.06 19.01
CA ASP A 19 -8.41 -2.33 17.62
C ASP A 19 -9.00 -3.74 17.48
N ILE A 20 -8.45 -4.70 18.25
CA ILE A 20 -8.96 -6.08 18.30
C ILE A 20 -10.35 -6.11 18.94
N ASP A 21 -10.51 -5.43 20.08
CA ASP A 21 -11.78 -5.32 20.79
C ASP A 21 -12.86 -4.66 19.90
N GLU A 22 -12.49 -3.63 19.15
CA GLU A 22 -13.38 -2.97 18.18
C GLU A 22 -13.82 -3.94 17.07
N ALA A 23 -12.88 -4.68 16.47
CA ALA A 23 -13.19 -5.64 15.42
C ALA A 23 -14.12 -6.76 15.91
N ILE A 24 -13.94 -7.22 17.14
CA ILE A 24 -14.81 -8.20 17.79
C ILE A 24 -16.20 -7.59 18.06
N ALA A 25 -16.26 -6.36 18.56
CA ALA A 25 -17.51 -5.66 18.86
C ALA A 25 -18.37 -5.43 17.60
N VAL A 26 -17.77 -5.12 16.45
CA VAL A 26 -18.47 -4.97 15.16
C VAL A 26 -19.17 -6.28 14.73
N CYS A 27 -18.65 -7.43 15.17
CA CYS A 27 -19.22 -8.75 14.91
C CYS A 27 -20.07 -9.27 16.07
N ASP A 28 -20.61 -8.38 16.92
CA ASP A 28 -21.44 -8.71 18.08
C ASP A 28 -20.77 -9.69 19.07
N GLY A 29 -19.42 -9.69 19.13
CA GLY A 29 -18.65 -10.62 19.97
C GLY A 29 -18.41 -12.00 19.36
N ASP A 30 -18.90 -12.30 18.14
CA ASP A 30 -18.67 -13.59 17.49
C ASP A 30 -17.27 -13.64 16.85
N LEU A 31 -16.34 -14.28 17.56
CA LEU A 31 -14.96 -14.49 17.11
C LEU A 31 -14.87 -15.21 15.75
N ARG A 32 -15.77 -16.16 15.45
CA ARG A 32 -15.75 -16.87 14.17
C ARG A 32 -16.23 -15.97 13.03
N ALA A 33 -17.19 -15.09 13.30
CA ALA A 33 -17.61 -14.07 12.34
C ALA A 33 -16.50 -13.03 12.10
N THR A 34 -15.84 -12.55 13.16
CA THR A 34 -14.69 -11.63 13.06
C THR A 34 -13.56 -12.21 12.22
N ILE A 35 -13.12 -13.44 12.53
CA ILE A 35 -12.05 -14.10 11.77
C ILE A 35 -12.46 -14.25 10.29
N ARG A 36 -13.71 -14.61 10.02
CA ARG A 36 -14.21 -14.72 8.64
C ARG A 36 -14.18 -13.37 7.92
N ALA A 37 -14.59 -12.29 8.59
CA ALA A 37 -14.55 -10.94 8.02
C ALA A 37 -13.12 -10.54 7.66
N LEU A 38 -12.16 -10.73 8.57
CA LEU A 38 -10.74 -10.44 8.34
C LEU A 38 -10.15 -11.26 7.18
N MET A 39 -10.52 -12.54 7.05
CA MET A 39 -10.09 -13.37 5.91
C MET A 39 -10.64 -12.85 4.58
N VAL A 40 -11.91 -12.41 4.56
CA VAL A 40 -12.53 -11.84 3.35
C VAL A 40 -11.86 -10.51 2.97
N GLU A 41 -11.62 -9.64 3.96
CA GLU A 41 -10.91 -8.37 3.77
C GLU A 41 -9.49 -8.61 3.22
N HIS A 42 -8.75 -9.56 3.80
CA HIS A 42 -7.42 -9.91 3.34
C HIS A 42 -7.40 -10.36 1.88
N ILE A 43 -8.27 -11.30 1.49
CA ILE A 43 -8.40 -11.77 0.10
C ILE A 43 -8.76 -10.61 -0.84
N PHE A 44 -9.61 -9.68 -0.38
CA PHE A 44 -9.97 -8.50 -1.16
C PHE A 44 -8.78 -7.56 -1.37
N LEU A 45 -8.01 -7.25 -0.32
CA LEU A 45 -6.80 -6.44 -0.40
C LEU A 45 -5.76 -7.05 -1.34
N GLU A 46 -5.53 -8.36 -1.27
CA GLU A 46 -4.60 -9.06 -2.16
C GLU A 46 -5.02 -8.94 -3.63
N ARG A 47 -6.33 -9.04 -3.92
CA ARG A 47 -6.85 -8.85 -5.28
C ARG A 47 -6.66 -7.43 -5.77
N LEU A 48 -6.94 -6.43 -4.94
CA LEU A 48 -6.71 -5.03 -5.30
C LEU A 48 -5.24 -4.74 -5.55
N LEU A 49 -4.35 -5.31 -4.74
CA LEU A 49 -2.91 -5.20 -4.94
C LEU A 49 -2.49 -5.80 -6.29
N ALA A 50 -2.99 -6.99 -6.62
CA ALA A 50 -2.69 -7.63 -7.90
C ALA A 50 -3.17 -6.79 -9.11
N ILE A 51 -4.37 -6.19 -9.01
CA ILE A 51 -4.90 -5.29 -10.05
C ILE A 51 -4.01 -4.03 -10.16
N ALA A 52 -3.71 -3.39 -9.04
CA ALA A 52 -2.87 -2.19 -9.02
C ALA A 52 -1.46 -2.45 -9.60
N GLN A 53 -0.89 -3.62 -9.33
CA GLN A 53 0.40 -4.04 -9.91
C GLN A 53 0.32 -4.24 -11.43
N GLN A 54 -0.81 -4.71 -11.97
CA GLN A 54 -1.01 -4.85 -13.41
C GLN A 54 -1.17 -3.48 -14.09
N GLU A 55 -1.86 -2.54 -13.45
CA GLU A 55 -2.10 -1.20 -13.98
C GLU A 55 -0.86 -0.29 -13.90
N ALA A 56 0.05 -0.56 -12.95
CA ALA A 56 1.32 0.15 -12.85
C ALA A 56 2.21 -0.16 -14.08
N SER A 57 2.24 0.75 -15.06
CA SER A 57 3.11 0.59 -16.23
C SER A 57 4.57 0.31 -15.82
N TRP A 58 5.24 -0.58 -16.54
CA TRP A 58 6.63 -0.99 -16.28
C TRP A 58 7.63 0.19 -16.22
N GLY A 59 7.28 1.32 -16.83
CA GLY A 59 8.07 2.56 -16.80
C GLY A 59 7.97 3.37 -15.49
N TYR A 60 6.90 3.18 -14.70
CA TYR A 60 6.77 3.76 -13.35
C TYR A 60 7.51 2.92 -12.31
N VAL A 61 7.50 1.59 -12.47
CA VAL A 61 8.10 0.61 -11.55
C VAL A 61 9.64 0.64 -11.56
N ARG A 62 10.29 0.98 -12.67
CA ARG A 62 11.77 0.93 -12.80
C ARG A 62 12.53 2.17 -12.31
N GLY A 63 11.85 3.14 -11.71
CA GLY A 63 12.49 4.36 -11.28
C GLY A 63 12.78 5.30 -12.45
N ARG A 64 12.45 6.56 -12.22
CA ARG A 64 12.69 7.71 -13.08
C ARG A 64 14.08 7.63 -13.74
N ALA A 65 14.15 7.21 -15.01
CA ALA A 65 15.37 7.37 -15.79
C ALA A 65 15.70 8.87 -15.77
N THR A 66 16.80 9.21 -15.12
CA THR A 66 17.32 10.56 -15.06
C THR A 66 17.54 11.01 -16.50
N ARG A 67 16.64 11.83 -17.03
CA ARG A 67 16.93 12.68 -18.20
C ARG A 67 18.01 13.67 -17.76
N LYS A 68 19.26 13.24 -17.71
CA LYS A 68 20.41 14.13 -17.67
C LYS A 68 21.21 13.90 -18.94
N GLY A 69 21.05 14.83 -19.88
CA GLY A 69 22.03 15.09 -20.93
C GLY A 69 21.79 14.43 -22.28
N ARG A 70 20.73 14.82 -23.00
CA ARG A 70 20.83 14.85 -24.47
C ARG A 70 21.68 16.09 -24.83
N VAL A 71 22.99 15.94 -24.94
CA VAL A 71 23.81 16.93 -25.64
C VAL A 71 23.61 16.68 -27.13
N ARG A 72 22.70 17.44 -27.75
CA ARG A 72 22.61 17.55 -29.20
C ARG A 72 23.75 18.46 -29.66
N GLY A 73 24.64 17.91 -30.47
CA GLY A 73 25.32 18.63 -31.55
C GLY A 73 26.39 19.65 -31.15
N ALA A 74 27.62 19.37 -31.56
CA ALA A 74 28.39 20.32 -32.32
C ALA A 74 29.13 19.54 -33.41
N LEU A 75 28.66 19.67 -34.65
CA LEU A 75 29.54 19.56 -35.81
C LEU A 75 30.56 20.71 -35.69
N ALA A 76 31.85 20.37 -35.75
CA ALA A 76 32.92 21.21 -36.26
C ALA A 76 34.06 20.28 -36.69
#